data_AF-A0A1E7JLM2-F1
#
_entry.id   AF-A0A1E7JLM2-F1
#
_cell.length_a   1.000
_cell.length_b   1.000
_cell.length_c   1.000
_cell.angle_alpha   90.00
_cell.angle_beta   90.00
_cell.angle_gamma   90.00
#
_symmetry.space_group_name_H-M   'P 1'
#
loop_
_entity.id
_entity.type
_entity.pdbx_description
1 polymer ?
#
loop_
_entity_poly.entity_id
_entity_poly.type
_entity_poly.pdbx_seq_one_letter_code
_entity_poly.pdbx_strand_id
1 'polypeptide(L)'
;MQLRYSFRLYPNGPQRAALARAFGCVRVVYNDALRARETARAAGEVFPKTGDLSKLLITEAKKTEERAWLAEVSAVVLQQSLRDLDAAYRKGKRPRMGAPRLKSRKDYRQAARDKAAKFSRRFVRIGRFEPTSQVCSVCGVKDGPKPLHVRIWECEGCGAVLDRDVNAAVDVAKAAGLAVSACRAQVRPGPIPAQRVEAGTPRDGQPTVVGIPGT
;
A
#
# COMPACT_ATOMS: atom_id res chain seq x y z
N MET A 1 0.45 -20.58 -1.47
CA MET A 1 1.72 -19.83 -1.27
C MET A 1 1.53 -18.39 -1.78
N GLN A 2 1.62 -17.36 -0.92
CA GLN A 2 1.56 -15.96 -1.38
C GLN A 2 2.95 -15.55 -1.87
N LEU A 3 3.08 -15.27 -3.16
CA LEU A 3 4.31 -14.73 -3.74
C LEU A 3 4.51 -13.29 -3.26
N ARG A 4 5.74 -12.96 -2.86
CA ARG A 4 6.14 -11.60 -2.48
C ARG A 4 7.17 -11.12 -3.47
N TYR A 5 6.97 -9.93 -4.00
CA TYR A 5 7.90 -9.29 -4.93
C TYR A 5 8.38 -7.97 -4.33
N SER A 6 9.66 -7.67 -4.52
CA SER A 6 10.28 -6.40 -4.13
C SER A 6 10.68 -5.66 -5.39
N PHE A 7 10.21 -4.43 -5.54
CA PHE A 7 10.53 -3.57 -6.67
C PHE A 7 11.01 -2.22 -6.16
N ARG A 8 11.98 -1.63 -6.87
CA ARG A 8 12.38 -0.25 -6.66
C ARG A 8 11.48 0.66 -7.49
N LEU A 9 11.10 1.80 -6.93
CA LEU A 9 10.30 2.82 -7.61
C LEU A 9 11.13 4.09 -7.76
N TYR A 10 10.99 4.75 -8.91
CA TYR A 10 11.59 6.05 -9.22
C TYR A 10 10.49 7.11 -9.37
N PRO A 11 9.90 7.58 -8.25
CA PRO A 11 8.77 8.48 -8.31
C PRO A 11 9.17 9.85 -8.87
N ASN A 12 8.35 10.42 -9.74
CA ASN A 12 8.46 11.81 -10.18
C ASN A 12 8.06 12.80 -9.06
N GLY A 13 8.19 14.12 -9.29
CA GLY A 13 7.89 15.15 -8.29
C GLY A 13 6.51 14.99 -7.62
N PRO A 14 5.42 14.97 -8.38
CA PRO A 14 4.07 14.74 -7.85
C PRO A 14 3.91 13.43 -7.07
N GLN A 15 4.51 12.33 -7.55
CA GLN A 15 4.48 11.04 -6.86
C GLN A 15 5.24 11.08 -5.53
N ARG A 16 6.40 11.75 -5.49
CA ARG A 16 7.16 11.97 -4.24
C ARG A 16 6.33 12.75 -3.22
N ALA A 17 5.64 13.80 -3.65
CA ALA A 17 4.76 14.57 -2.78
C ALA A 17 3.60 13.71 -2.23
N ALA A 18 2.96 12.90 -3.08
CA ALA A 18 1.89 12.00 -2.66
C ALA A 18 2.38 10.93 -1.64
N LEU A 19 3.54 10.33 -1.89
CA LEU A 19 4.16 9.39 -0.96
C LEU A 19 4.53 10.06 0.37
N ALA A 20 5.09 11.27 0.33
CA ALA A 20 5.43 12.03 1.53
C ALA A 20 4.20 12.35 2.39
N ARG A 21 3.07 12.73 1.77
CA ARG A 21 1.79 12.90 2.47
C ARG A 21 1.32 11.60 3.11
N ALA A 22 1.32 10.50 2.36
CA ALA A 22 0.94 9.18 2.88
C ALA A 22 1.79 8.76 4.09
N PHE A 23 3.12 8.87 4.00
CA PHE A 23 4.00 8.56 5.13
C PHE A 23 3.79 9.49 6.32
N GLY A 24 3.53 10.78 6.07
CA GLY A 24 3.19 11.75 7.10
C GLY A 24 1.92 11.37 7.87
N CYS A 25 0.83 11.09 7.14
CA CYS A 25 -0.44 10.68 7.74
C CYS A 25 -0.32 9.37 8.52
N VAL A 26 0.37 8.37 7.95
CA VAL A 26 0.65 7.09 8.60
C VAL A 26 1.43 7.28 9.90
N ARG A 27 2.46 8.12 9.89
CA ARG A 27 3.26 8.40 11.08
C ARG A 27 2.41 9.01 12.18
N VAL A 28 1.57 10.00 11.85
CA VAL A 28 0.71 10.66 12.84
C VAL A 28 -0.31 9.70 13.43
N VAL A 29 -1.09 8.99 12.61
CA VAL A 29 -2.09 8.03 13.11
C VAL A 29 -1.46 6.94 13.96
N TYR A 30 -0.29 6.42 13.54
CA TYR A 30 0.45 5.44 14.32
C TYR A 30 0.89 5.98 15.68
N ASN A 31 1.46 7.20 15.70
CA ASN A 31 1.98 7.81 16.92
C ASN A 31 0.86 8.20 17.90
N ASP A 32 -0.26 8.71 17.39
CA ASP A 32 -1.40 9.07 18.22
C ASP A 32 -2.06 7.81 18.81
N ALA A 33 -2.14 6.72 18.04
CA ALA A 33 -2.60 5.43 18.56
C ALA A 33 -1.66 4.82 19.60
N LEU A 34 -0.34 4.93 19.40
CA LEU A 34 0.65 4.49 20.38
C LEU A 34 0.54 5.31 21.67
N ARG A 35 0.41 6.64 21.57
CA ARG A 35 0.18 7.51 22.74
C ARG A 35 -1.07 7.12 23.50
N ALA A 36 -2.19 6.93 22.81
CA ALA A 36 -3.44 6.51 23.46
C ALA A 36 -3.28 5.20 24.26
N ARG A 37 -2.51 4.23 23.74
CA ARG A 37 -2.23 2.98 24.45
C ARG A 37 -1.28 3.14 25.62
N GLU A 38 -0.24 3.97 25.49
CA GLU A 38 0.67 4.24 26.61
C GLU A 38 -0.03 5.05 27.71
N THR A 39 -0.96 5.95 27.37
CA THR A 39 -1.83 6.63 28.34
C THR A 39 -2.71 5.64 29.09
N ALA A 40 -3.42 4.75 28.37
CA ALA A 40 -4.23 3.70 29.01
C ALA A 40 -3.37 2.80 29.92
N ARG A 41 -2.15 2.45 29.47
CA ARG A 41 -1.19 1.67 30.27
C ARG A 41 -0.80 2.39 31.55
N ALA A 42 -0.49 3.67 31.48
CA ALA A 42 -0.12 4.49 32.65
C ALA A 42 -1.28 4.63 33.63
N ALA A 43 -2.51 4.68 33.14
CA ALA A 43 -3.73 4.72 33.94
C ALA A 43 -4.17 3.34 34.49
N GLY A 44 -3.54 2.24 34.07
CA GLY A 44 -3.96 0.88 34.43
C GLY A 44 -5.22 0.38 33.71
N GLU A 45 -5.62 1.05 32.63
CA GLU A 45 -6.83 0.76 31.86
C GLU A 45 -6.60 -0.28 30.77
N VAL A 46 -7.69 -0.87 30.29
CA VAL A 46 -7.67 -1.76 29.14
C VAL A 46 -7.32 -0.97 27.87
N PHE A 47 -6.47 -1.55 27.02
CA PHE A 47 -6.08 -0.90 25.78
C PHE A 47 -7.28 -0.66 24.85
N PRO A 48 -7.38 0.55 24.26
CA PRO A 48 -8.44 0.84 23.30
C PRO A 48 -8.35 -0.10 22.10
N LYS A 49 -9.52 -0.57 21.66
CA LYS A 49 -9.60 -1.49 20.51
C LYS A 49 -9.33 -0.72 19.22
N THR A 50 -8.87 -1.45 18.21
CA THR A 50 -8.52 -0.89 16.89
C THR A 50 -9.72 -0.20 16.22
N GLY A 51 -10.94 -0.69 16.46
CA GLY A 51 -12.17 -0.05 15.97
C GLY A 51 -12.39 1.34 16.57
N ASP A 52 -12.24 1.47 17.89
CA ASP A 52 -12.41 2.73 18.61
C ASP A 52 -11.34 3.74 18.19
N LEU A 53 -10.08 3.29 18.09
CA LEU A 53 -8.98 4.10 17.58
C LEU A 53 -9.20 4.53 16.13
N SER A 54 -9.77 3.67 15.28
CA SER A 54 -10.11 4.06 13.91
C SER A 54 -11.21 5.11 13.87
N LYS A 55 -12.22 5.01 14.73
CA LYS A 55 -13.29 6.02 14.80
C LYS A 55 -12.72 7.36 15.27
N LEU A 56 -11.99 7.37 16.37
CA LEU A 56 -11.45 8.58 16.98
C LEU A 56 -10.35 9.24 16.13
N LEU A 57 -9.30 8.49 15.80
CA LEU A 57 -8.06 9.02 15.20
C LEU A 57 -8.10 9.12 13.67
N ILE A 58 -9.16 8.62 13.03
CA ILE A 58 -9.33 8.70 11.58
C ILE A 58 -10.68 9.32 11.23
N THR A 59 -11.80 8.71 11.64
CA THR A 59 -13.14 9.16 11.19
C THR A 59 -13.50 10.53 11.75
N GLU A 60 -13.40 10.72 13.06
CA GLU A 60 -13.72 11.99 13.71
C GLU A 60 -12.60 13.01 13.53
N ALA A 61 -11.33 12.58 13.64
CA ALA A 61 -10.18 13.46 13.40
C ALA A 61 -10.25 14.14 12.02
N LYS A 62 -10.64 13.44 10.95
CA LYS A 62 -10.76 14.06 9.62
C LYS A 62 -11.76 15.21 9.52
N LYS A 63 -12.68 15.33 10.48
CA LYS A 63 -13.68 16.40 10.54
C LYS A 63 -13.17 17.64 11.26
N THR A 64 -12.07 17.54 12.01
CA THR A 64 -11.48 18.70 12.71
C THR A 64 -10.55 19.46 11.79
N GLU A 65 -10.41 20.76 12.01
CA GLU A 65 -9.55 21.62 11.20
C GLU A 65 -8.08 21.21 11.31
N GLU A 66 -7.61 20.82 12.51
CA GLU A 66 -6.20 20.48 12.71
C GLU A 66 -5.79 19.16 12.03
N ARG A 67 -6.76 18.33 11.67
CA ARG A 67 -6.55 16.96 11.18
C ARG A 67 -7.27 16.68 9.85
N ALA A 68 -7.90 17.68 9.23
CA ALA A 68 -8.58 17.57 7.93
C ALA A 68 -7.67 17.00 6.82
N TRP A 69 -6.37 17.32 6.85
CA TRP A 69 -5.36 16.84 5.90
C TRP A 69 -5.19 15.31 5.90
N LEU A 70 -5.67 14.57 6.91
CA LEU A 70 -5.74 13.11 6.88
C LEU A 70 -6.69 12.60 5.78
N ALA A 71 -7.60 13.43 5.28
CA ALA A 71 -8.51 13.09 4.19
C ALA A 71 -7.82 13.07 2.81
N GLU A 72 -6.63 13.66 2.68
CA GLU A 72 -5.86 13.70 1.41
C GLU A 72 -5.31 12.34 0.99
N VAL A 73 -5.37 11.34 1.88
CA VAL A 73 -4.86 9.98 1.65
C VAL A 73 -5.95 8.93 1.86
N SER A 74 -5.77 7.79 1.20
CA SER A 74 -6.67 6.64 1.34
C SER A 74 -6.83 6.22 2.80
N ALA A 75 -8.07 6.10 3.26
CA ALA A 75 -8.38 5.60 4.60
C ALA A 75 -7.81 4.19 4.84
N VAL A 76 -7.59 3.40 3.78
CA VAL A 76 -7.00 2.06 3.87
C VAL A 76 -5.58 2.12 4.46
N VAL A 77 -4.79 3.11 4.03
CA VAL A 77 -3.41 3.32 4.49
C VAL A 77 -3.39 3.68 5.98
N LEU A 78 -4.33 4.50 6.42
CA LEU A 78 -4.47 4.91 7.84
C LEU A 78 -4.93 3.75 8.72
N GLN A 79 -5.93 2.98 8.28
CA GLN A 79 -6.37 1.78 8.99
C GLN A 79 -5.26 0.72 9.05
N GLN A 80 -4.45 0.60 7.99
CA GLN A 80 -3.35 -0.33 7.98
C GLN A 80 -2.24 0.07 8.95
N SER A 81 -2.01 1.37 9.15
CA SER A 81 -1.14 1.88 10.21
C SER A 81 -1.54 1.39 11.61
N LEU A 82 -2.84 1.37 11.93
CA LEU A 82 -3.33 0.85 13.21
C LEU A 82 -3.10 -0.67 13.33
N ARG A 83 -3.36 -1.44 12.26
CA ARG A 83 -3.09 -2.88 12.23
C ARG A 83 -1.59 -3.19 12.38
N ASP A 84 -0.74 -2.32 11.84
CA ASP A 84 0.71 -2.46 11.97
C ASP A 84 1.16 -2.25 13.43
N LEU A 85 0.50 -1.34 14.18
CA LEU A 85 0.70 -1.18 15.62
C LEU A 85 0.23 -2.40 16.40
N ASP A 86 -0.94 -2.96 16.09
CA ASP A 86 -1.44 -4.20 16.71
C ASP A 86 -0.48 -5.36 16.51
N ALA A 87 0.02 -5.52 15.28
CA ALA A 87 1.02 -6.53 14.97
C ALA A 87 2.33 -6.30 15.75
N ALA A 88 2.73 -5.05 15.96
CA ALA A 88 3.92 -4.72 16.76
C ALA A 88 3.75 -5.14 18.22
N TYR A 89 2.62 -4.81 18.86
CA TYR A 89 2.32 -5.27 20.24
C TYR A 89 2.22 -6.79 20.34
N ARG A 90 1.59 -7.47 19.36
CA ARG A 90 1.53 -8.94 19.35
C ARG A 90 2.92 -9.57 19.29
N LYS A 91 3.83 -9.00 18.50
CA LYS A 91 5.21 -9.50 18.39
C LYS A 91 6.09 -9.08 19.57
N GLY A 92 5.79 -7.97 20.24
CA GLY A 92 6.46 -7.51 21.47
C GLY A 92 6.26 -8.43 22.68
N LYS A 93 5.34 -9.41 22.60
CA LYS A 93 5.23 -10.50 23.59
C LYS A 93 6.38 -11.51 23.52
N ARG A 94 7.33 -11.35 22.59
CA ARG A 94 8.51 -12.23 22.48
C ARG A 94 9.62 -11.69 23.37
N PRO A 95 10.39 -12.55 24.07
CA PRO A 95 11.35 -12.16 25.11
C PRO A 95 12.51 -11.23 24.66
N ARG A 96 12.63 -10.91 23.37
CA ARG A 96 13.64 -9.97 22.83
C ARG A 96 13.08 -8.70 22.19
N MET A 97 11.76 -8.47 22.19
CA MET A 97 11.19 -7.26 21.61
C MET A 97 10.46 -6.42 22.67
N GLY A 98 10.97 -5.21 22.91
CA GLY A 98 10.30 -4.22 23.76
C GLY A 98 9.02 -3.66 23.13
N ALA A 99 8.40 -2.73 23.85
CA ALA A 99 7.21 -2.01 23.38
C ALA A 99 7.46 -1.29 22.04
N PRO A 100 6.42 -1.10 21.20
CA PRO A 100 6.55 -0.33 19.97
C PRO A 100 7.05 1.09 20.24
N ARG A 101 7.89 1.62 19.35
CA ARG A 101 8.46 2.98 19.47
C ARG A 101 7.72 3.97 18.58
N LEU A 102 7.67 5.23 19.00
CA LEU A 102 7.17 6.33 18.17
C LEU A 102 7.97 6.42 16.87
N LYS A 103 7.27 6.62 15.74
CA LYS A 103 7.87 6.84 14.43
C LYS A 103 8.40 8.26 14.32
N SER A 104 9.63 8.43 13.82
CA SER A 104 10.23 9.74 13.59
C SER A 104 10.10 10.19 12.13
N ARG A 105 10.06 11.51 11.90
CA ARG A 105 10.19 12.08 10.55
C ARG A 105 11.62 11.99 10.01
N LYS A 106 12.61 11.98 10.91
CA LYS A 106 14.04 11.92 10.58
C LYS A 106 14.49 10.51 10.17
N ASP A 107 13.63 9.50 10.37
CA ASP A 107 13.92 8.15 9.92
C ASP A 107 13.88 8.08 8.38
N TYR A 108 15.01 7.70 7.80
CA TYR A 108 15.14 7.49 6.36
C TYR A 108 14.38 6.24 5.87
N ARG A 109 14.02 5.32 6.78
CA ARG A 109 13.25 4.11 6.50
C ARG A 109 11.81 4.26 6.92
N GLN A 110 11.03 5.01 6.14
CA GLN A 110 9.59 5.09 6.32
C GLN A 110 8.89 3.97 5.55
N ALA A 111 7.88 3.37 6.17
CA ALA A 111 7.09 2.32 5.57
C ALA A 111 5.59 2.60 5.76
N ALA A 112 4.85 2.41 4.69
CA ALA A 112 3.39 2.36 4.68
C ALA A 112 2.96 1.11 3.91
N ARG A 113 1.88 0.47 4.37
CA ARG A 113 1.24 -0.62 3.65
C ARG A 113 -0.07 -0.11 3.09
N ASP A 114 -0.32 -0.42 1.83
CA ASP A 114 -1.59 -0.21 1.17
C ASP A 114 -2.06 -1.53 0.55
N LYS A 115 -3.37 -1.67 0.35
CA LYS A 115 -3.95 -2.78 -0.41
C LYS A 115 -4.07 -2.34 -1.85
N ALA A 116 -3.10 -2.75 -2.68
CA ALA A 116 -3.10 -2.52 -4.12
C ALA A 116 -4.34 -3.08 -4.85
N ALA A 117 -5.07 -4.01 -4.22
CA ALA A 117 -6.30 -4.62 -4.75
C ALA A 117 -7.42 -3.62 -5.11
N LYS A 118 -7.32 -2.35 -4.70
CA LYS A 118 -8.27 -1.30 -5.11
C LYS A 118 -8.08 -0.78 -6.53
N PHE A 119 -6.91 -0.97 -7.13
CA PHE A 119 -6.67 -0.54 -8.49
C PHE A 119 -6.93 -1.74 -9.38
N SER A 120 -8.01 -1.71 -10.17
CA SER A 120 -8.35 -2.70 -11.21
C SER A 120 -7.28 -2.77 -12.30
N ARG A 121 -6.05 -3.14 -11.92
CA ARG A 121 -4.89 -3.24 -12.79
C ARG A 121 -4.76 -4.70 -13.19
N ARG A 122 -4.79 -4.94 -14.49
CA ARG A 122 -4.49 -6.25 -15.07
C ARG A 122 -3.04 -6.62 -14.74
N PHE A 123 -2.85 -7.71 -14.02
CA PHE A 123 -1.54 -8.29 -13.77
C PHE A 123 -1.23 -9.29 -14.88
N VAL A 124 -0.12 -9.07 -15.59
CA VAL A 124 0.38 -10.00 -16.63
C VAL A 124 1.66 -10.63 -16.10
N ARG A 125 1.69 -11.96 -16.06
CA ARG A 125 2.87 -12.72 -15.65
C ARG A 125 3.69 -13.07 -16.89
N ILE A 126 4.92 -12.56 -16.97
CA ILE A 126 5.89 -12.95 -18.00
C ILE A 126 6.66 -14.22 -17.60
N GLY A 127 7.38 -14.81 -18.56
CA GLY A 127 8.23 -15.98 -18.31
C GLY A 127 9.29 -15.71 -17.25
N ARG A 128 9.55 -16.71 -16.38
CA ARG A 128 10.55 -16.59 -15.29
C ARG A 128 11.97 -16.32 -15.81
N PHE A 129 12.29 -16.85 -16.99
CA PHE A 129 13.64 -16.79 -17.58
C PHE A 129 13.75 -15.73 -18.68
N GLU A 130 12.81 -14.80 -18.74
CA GLU A 130 12.87 -13.68 -19.70
C GLU A 130 14.10 -12.80 -19.39
N PRO A 131 15.03 -12.58 -20.34
CA PRO A 131 16.31 -11.91 -20.11
C PRO A 131 16.18 -10.38 -20.02
N THR A 132 15.19 -9.88 -19.28
CA THR A 132 14.80 -8.46 -19.20
C THR A 132 15.90 -7.55 -18.66
N SER A 133 16.84 -8.05 -17.85
CA SER A 133 17.99 -7.28 -17.37
C SER A 133 19.28 -7.48 -18.18
N GLN A 134 19.22 -8.26 -19.26
CA GLN A 134 20.37 -8.63 -20.08
C GLN A 134 20.25 -8.13 -21.53
N VAL A 135 19.07 -7.65 -21.91
CA VAL A 135 18.78 -7.15 -23.25
C VAL A 135 18.78 -5.63 -23.22
N CYS A 136 19.36 -4.98 -24.23
CA CYS A 136 19.21 -3.56 -24.42
C CYS A 136 17.79 -3.26 -24.91
N SER A 137 17.04 -2.47 -24.15
CA SER A 137 15.67 -2.08 -24.53
C SER A 137 15.60 -1.13 -25.74
N VAL A 138 16.73 -0.61 -26.22
CA VAL A 138 16.80 0.25 -27.42
C VAL A 138 17.03 -0.59 -28.68
N CYS A 139 18.13 -1.33 -28.75
CA CYS A 139 18.51 -2.08 -29.96
C CYS A 139 18.31 -3.60 -29.87
N GLY A 140 17.97 -4.15 -28.70
CA GLY A 140 17.70 -5.58 -28.51
C GLY A 140 18.94 -6.47 -28.34
N VAL A 141 20.15 -5.91 -28.36
CA VAL A 141 21.38 -6.70 -28.15
C VAL A 141 21.40 -7.32 -26.74
N LYS A 142 21.89 -8.57 -26.64
CA LYS A 142 22.07 -9.26 -25.36
C LYS A 142 23.46 -8.97 -24.81
N ASP A 143 23.55 -8.01 -23.90
CA ASP A 143 24.81 -7.59 -23.25
C ASP A 143 25.12 -8.39 -21.96
N GLY A 144 24.41 -9.49 -21.72
CA GLY A 144 24.59 -10.33 -20.54
C GLY A 144 24.11 -9.70 -19.21
N PRO A 145 24.21 -10.44 -18.10
CA PRO A 145 23.66 -10.04 -16.81
C PRO A 145 24.35 -8.81 -16.24
N LYS A 146 23.55 -7.81 -15.84
CA LYS A 146 24.01 -6.64 -15.09
C LYS A 146 23.81 -6.85 -13.58
N PRO A 147 24.89 -6.97 -12.76
CA PRO A 147 24.78 -7.12 -11.32
C PRO A 147 24.05 -5.96 -10.63
N LEU A 148 23.51 -6.18 -9.43
CA LEU A 148 22.73 -5.19 -8.68
C LEU A 148 23.46 -3.87 -8.37
N HIS A 149 24.80 -3.85 -8.37
CA HIS A 149 25.60 -2.64 -8.19
C HIS A 149 25.78 -1.82 -9.48
N VAL A 150 25.67 -2.42 -10.67
CA VAL A 150 25.78 -1.73 -11.97
C VAL A 150 24.45 -1.05 -12.28
N ARG A 151 24.37 0.26 -12.05
CA ARG A 151 23.12 1.03 -12.21
C ARG A 151 22.94 1.64 -13.58
N ILE A 152 24.03 2.20 -14.10
CA ILE A 152 24.08 2.83 -15.41
C ILE A 152 25.13 2.08 -16.21
N TRP A 153 24.83 1.75 -17.46
CA TRP A 153 25.81 1.21 -18.41
C TRP A 153 25.57 1.80 -19.79
N GLU A 154 26.62 1.78 -20.59
CA GLU A 154 26.55 2.09 -22.01
C GLU A 154 26.41 0.79 -22.79
N CYS A 155 25.42 0.73 -23.68
CA CYS A 155 25.19 -0.42 -24.54
C CYS A 155 26.28 -0.52 -25.61
N GLU A 156 27.02 -1.63 -25.65
CA GLU A 156 28.10 -1.85 -26.63
C GLU A 156 27.57 -1.94 -28.07
N GLY A 157 26.30 -2.31 -28.27
CA GLY A 157 25.70 -2.43 -29.59
C GLY A 157 25.15 -1.12 -30.19
N CYS A 158 24.78 -0.12 -29.37
CA CYS A 158 24.18 1.13 -29.89
C CYS A 158 24.64 2.41 -29.19
N GLY A 159 25.53 2.34 -28.20
CA GLY A 159 26.02 3.49 -27.43
C GLY A 159 24.99 4.10 -26.47
N ALA A 160 23.79 3.53 -26.33
CA ALA A 160 22.78 4.07 -25.43
C ALA A 160 23.21 3.94 -23.96
N VAL A 161 23.14 5.04 -23.21
CA VAL A 161 23.36 5.06 -21.75
C VAL A 161 22.03 4.74 -21.05
N LEU A 162 21.98 3.61 -20.35
CA LEU A 162 20.74 3.03 -19.81
C LEU A 162 20.80 2.84 -18.29
N ASP A 163 19.69 3.10 -17.59
CA ASP A 163 19.50 2.66 -16.20
C ASP A 163 18.98 1.21 -16.17
N ARG A 164 19.62 0.36 -15.37
CA ARG A 164 19.36 -1.09 -15.33
C ARG A 164 17.93 -1.43 -14.95
N ASP A 165 17.37 -0.73 -13.99
CA ASP A 165 16.03 -1.02 -13.49
C ASP A 165 14.97 -0.48 -14.48
N VAL A 166 15.23 0.66 -15.12
CA VAL A 166 14.37 1.24 -16.19
C VAL A 166 14.36 0.34 -17.42
N ASN A 167 15.53 -0.09 -17.88
CA ASN A 167 15.64 -0.99 -19.02
C ASN A 167 14.87 -2.29 -18.78
N ALA A 168 15.09 -2.93 -17.63
CA ALA A 168 14.38 -4.15 -17.26
C ALA A 168 12.86 -3.92 -17.21
N ALA A 169 12.40 -2.78 -16.72
CA ALA A 169 10.98 -2.45 -16.73
C ALA A 169 10.40 -2.33 -18.16
N VAL A 170 11.15 -1.74 -19.10
CA VAL A 170 10.75 -1.65 -20.51
C VAL A 170 10.66 -3.04 -21.15
N ASP A 171 11.65 -3.89 -20.92
CA ASP A 171 11.66 -5.24 -21.50
C ASP A 171 10.59 -6.15 -20.87
N VAL A 172 10.31 -6.01 -19.57
CA VAL A 172 9.15 -6.66 -18.93
C VAL A 172 7.85 -6.20 -19.59
N ALA A 173 7.69 -4.91 -19.88
CA ALA A 173 6.49 -4.39 -20.53
C ALA A 173 6.33 -4.92 -21.96
N LYS A 174 7.42 -4.98 -22.73
CA LYS A 174 7.44 -5.60 -24.07
C LYS A 174 7.06 -7.07 -24.01
N ALA A 175 7.69 -7.85 -23.13
CA ALA A 175 7.41 -9.28 -22.94
C ALA A 175 5.96 -9.54 -22.48
N ALA A 176 5.37 -8.62 -21.72
CA ALA A 176 3.97 -8.69 -21.31
C ALA A 176 2.97 -8.31 -22.43
N GLY A 177 3.45 -7.93 -23.63
CA GLY A 177 2.62 -7.42 -24.71
C GLY A 177 1.97 -6.06 -24.37
N LEU A 178 2.56 -5.32 -23.44
CA LEU A 178 2.08 -4.01 -22.96
C LEU A 178 2.86 -2.87 -23.62
N ALA A 179 3.27 -3.03 -24.88
CA ALA A 179 4.04 -2.03 -25.63
C ALA A 179 3.24 -0.73 -25.83
N VAL A 180 3.22 0.11 -24.80
CA VAL A 180 2.81 1.49 -24.82
C VAL A 180 3.94 2.27 -24.16
N SER A 181 4.54 3.15 -24.95
CA SER A 181 5.58 4.10 -24.59
C SER A 181 5.42 4.58 -23.14
N ALA A 182 6.47 4.42 -22.33
CA ALA A 182 6.55 4.82 -20.93
C ALA A 182 6.48 6.36 -20.71
N CYS A 183 6.07 7.12 -21.71
CA CYS A 183 5.81 8.54 -21.63
C CYS A 183 4.29 8.80 -21.65
N ARG A 184 3.74 9.20 -20.50
CA ARG A 184 2.44 9.90 -20.33
C ARG A 184 1.15 9.07 -20.26
N ALA A 185 1.12 7.90 -19.61
CA ALA A 185 -0.16 7.33 -19.19
C ALA A 185 -0.75 8.16 -18.01
N GLN A 186 -1.65 9.09 -18.32
CA GLN A 186 -2.40 9.87 -17.34
C GLN A 186 -3.46 8.96 -16.72
N VAL A 187 -3.13 8.28 -15.62
CA VAL A 187 -4.07 7.43 -14.89
C VAL A 187 -4.89 8.29 -13.93
N ARG A 188 -5.89 9.00 -14.46
CA ARG A 188 -7.05 9.40 -13.66
C ARG A 188 -8.10 8.30 -13.82
N PRO A 189 -8.39 7.50 -12.78
CA PRO A 189 -9.57 6.65 -12.80
C PRO A 189 -10.79 7.56 -12.97
N GLY A 190 -11.69 7.22 -13.88
CA GLY A 190 -13.02 7.85 -13.91
C GLY A 190 -13.72 7.67 -12.56
N PRO A 191 -14.63 8.59 -12.17
CA PRO A 191 -15.39 8.44 -10.94
C PRO A 191 -16.12 7.09 -10.94
N ILE A 192 -15.75 6.22 -10.00
CA ILE A 192 -16.43 4.94 -9.80
C ILE A 192 -17.71 5.26 -9.03
N PRO A 193 -18.91 5.03 -9.61
CA PRO A 193 -20.14 5.19 -8.87
C PRO A 193 -20.14 4.23 -7.67
N ALA A 194 -20.46 4.75 -6.49
CA ALA A 194 -20.66 3.90 -5.32
C ALA A 194 -21.89 3.02 -5.58
N GLN A 195 -21.70 1.70 -5.72
CA GLN A 195 -22.80 0.76 -5.62
C GLN A 195 -23.40 0.89 -4.21
N ARG A 196 -24.60 1.48 -4.13
CA ARG A 196 -25.46 1.33 -2.94
C ARG A 196 -25.96 -0.11 -2.95
N VAL A 197 -25.29 -0.97 -2.21
CA VAL A 197 -25.90 -2.22 -1.76
C VAL A 197 -26.30 -1.96 -0.32
N GLU A 198 -27.60 -1.79 -0.09
CA GLU A 198 -28.14 -1.65 1.25
C GLU A 198 -27.78 -2.89 2.06
N ALA A 199 -27.06 -2.69 3.16
CA ALA A 199 -26.81 -3.74 4.13
C ALA A 199 -28.11 -4.00 4.89
N GLY A 200 -28.94 -4.91 4.37
CA GLY A 200 -30.08 -5.46 5.09
C GLY A 200 -29.59 -6.16 6.37
N THR A 201 -30.11 -5.72 7.50
CA THR A 201 -29.89 -6.30 8.84
C THR A 201 -30.42 -7.75 8.88
N PRO A 202 -29.66 -8.74 9.38
CA PRO A 202 -30.21 -10.06 9.66
C PRO A 202 -31.12 -9.98 10.89
N ARG A 203 -32.34 -10.51 10.78
CA ARG A 203 -33.19 -10.83 11.93
C ARG A 203 -33.32 -12.35 12.01
N ASP A 204 -32.65 -12.96 12.98
CA ASP A 204 -32.93 -14.32 13.42
C ASP A 204 -33.90 -14.28 14.61
N GLY A 205 -34.87 -15.20 14.61
CA GLY A 205 -35.75 -15.48 15.75
C GLY A 205 -37.16 -15.94 15.38
N GLN A 206 -37.32 -17.23 15.02
CA GLN A 206 -38.60 -17.97 15.01
C GLN A 206 -39.13 -18.20 16.45
N PRO A 207 -40.44 -18.46 16.72
CA PRO A 207 -41.17 -19.63 16.18
C PRO A 207 -42.72 -19.56 15.99
N THR A 208 -43.23 -20.50 15.16
CA THR A 208 -44.54 -21.24 15.19
C THR A 208 -45.90 -20.49 15.16
N VAL A 209 -47.06 -20.92 14.63
CA VAL A 209 -47.61 -22.07 13.84
C VAL A 209 -49.11 -21.71 13.50
N VAL A 210 -49.69 -22.37 12.48
CA VAL A 210 -51.12 -22.52 12.04
C VAL A 210 -51.84 -21.41 11.23
N GLY A 211 -52.38 -21.80 10.07
CA GLY A 211 -53.74 -21.39 9.64
C GLY A 211 -53.93 -21.05 8.15
N ILE A 212 -54.51 -21.99 7.37
CA ILE A 212 -55.19 -21.74 6.08
C ILE A 212 -56.68 -21.53 6.41
N PRO A 213 -57.40 -20.54 5.83
CA PRO A 213 -58.27 -20.76 4.64
C PRO A 213 -58.27 -19.53 3.68
N GLY A 214 -58.60 -19.62 2.39
CA GLY A 214 -59.43 -20.59 1.68
C GLY A 214 -60.86 -20.07 1.53
N THR A 215 -61.11 -19.31 0.45
CA THR A 215 -62.36 -19.28 -0.32
C THR A 215 -62.01 -18.90 -1.74
#